data_AF-R9J2U1-F1
#
_entry.id   AF-R9J2U1-F1
#
_cell.length_a   1.000
_cell.length_b   1.000
_cell.length_c   1.000
_cell.angle_alpha   90.00
_cell.angle_beta   90.00
_cell.angle_gamma   90.00
#
_symmetry.space_group_name_H-M   'P 1'
#
loop_
_entity.id
_entity.type
_entity.pdbx_description
1 polymer ?
#
loop_
_entity_poly.entity_id
_entity_poly.type
_entity_poly.pdbx_seq_one_letter_code
_entity_poly.pdbx_strand_id
1 'polypeptide(L)'
;MSIKNGNDYLYLIWKSGQSGQQYIVGQLTKNSRYEFQYCDEVKNAIEDGFAPLLCFPDLNKQYEDEKLFSVFSSRLPDKKRKNIKDILKKYELEDYDEYALLKRSGARLPIDNLEFIDPILDGEKDITRIFFVSGARHYLNCEGDDCLKAVEITRGDEVSLKKDSENKYDINAVQVLDHSGKILGYIPRYYSSSVAELLETKKKISCHVYNVDKNKNCNECIKIIMEIKN
;
A
#
# COMPACT_ATOMS: atom_id res chain seq x y z
N MET A 1 -10.53 -7.77 1.69
CA MET A 1 -9.52 -8.61 1.01
C MET A 1 -9.81 -8.51 -0.46
N SER A 2 -8.79 -8.31 -1.28
CA SER A 2 -8.92 -8.25 -2.75
C SER A 2 -9.16 -9.61 -3.39
N ILE A 3 -10.38 -10.14 -3.28
CA ILE A 3 -10.76 -11.42 -3.89
C ILE A 3 -11.65 -11.17 -5.10
N LYS A 4 -11.27 -11.72 -6.27
CA LYS A 4 -12.06 -11.68 -7.51
C LYS A 4 -12.01 -13.03 -8.20
N ASN A 5 -13.17 -13.56 -8.56
CA ASN A 5 -13.32 -14.86 -9.23
C ASN A 5 -12.58 -16.02 -8.53
N GLY A 6 -12.53 -16.01 -7.20
CA GLY A 6 -11.85 -17.05 -6.39
C GLY A 6 -10.33 -16.87 -6.24
N ASN A 7 -9.75 -15.87 -6.89
CA ASN A 7 -8.33 -15.51 -6.72
C ASN A 7 -8.20 -14.39 -5.70
N ASP A 8 -7.26 -14.52 -4.76
CA ASP A 8 -6.81 -13.43 -3.90
C ASP A 8 -5.62 -12.71 -4.55
N TYR A 9 -5.61 -11.38 -4.53
CA TYR A 9 -4.65 -10.52 -5.24
C TYR A 9 -3.78 -9.74 -4.27
N LEU A 10 -2.51 -9.58 -4.66
CA LEU A 10 -1.58 -8.61 -4.14
C LEU A 10 -0.88 -7.89 -5.30
N TYR A 11 -0.70 -6.59 -5.18
CA TYR A 11 0.17 -5.84 -6.08
C TYR A 11 1.57 -5.73 -5.48
N LEU A 12 2.59 -5.90 -6.32
CA LEU A 12 3.97 -5.58 -6.02
C LEU A 12 4.22 -4.15 -6.47
N ILE A 13 4.41 -3.27 -5.50
CA ILE A 13 4.75 -1.88 -5.72
C ILE A 13 6.26 -1.71 -5.65
N TRP A 14 6.82 -0.96 -6.59
CA TRP A 14 8.19 -0.47 -6.50
C TRP A 14 8.17 1.06 -6.41
N LYS A 15 8.92 1.62 -5.46
CA LYS A 15 9.11 3.07 -5.35
C LYS A 15 10.46 3.49 -5.95
N SER A 16 10.44 4.39 -6.92
CA SER A 16 11.66 4.93 -7.49
C SER A 16 12.44 5.73 -6.46
N GLY A 17 13.74 5.48 -6.38
CA GLY A 17 14.67 6.30 -5.62
C GLY A 17 14.99 7.64 -6.30
N GLN A 18 14.73 7.76 -7.61
CA GLN A 18 15.03 8.95 -8.40
C GLN A 18 13.86 9.95 -8.35
N SER A 19 12.67 9.51 -8.79
CA SER A 19 11.48 10.36 -8.86
C SER A 19 10.66 10.36 -7.56
N GLY A 20 10.81 9.32 -6.73
CA GLY A 20 9.92 9.07 -5.59
C GLY A 20 8.55 8.49 -5.98
N GLN A 21 8.28 8.30 -7.27
CA GLN A 21 7.04 7.74 -7.79
C GLN A 21 6.89 6.26 -7.42
N GLN A 22 5.64 5.83 -7.19
CA GLN A 22 5.29 4.44 -6.90
C GLN A 22 4.70 3.79 -8.15
N TYR A 23 5.23 2.66 -8.57
CA TYR A 23 4.78 1.90 -9.72
C TYR A 23 4.21 0.55 -9.31
N ILE A 24 3.07 0.16 -9.88
CA ILE A 24 2.52 -1.19 -9.78
C ILE A 24 3.29 -2.06 -10.79
N VAL A 25 4.40 -2.66 -10.35
CA VAL A 25 5.28 -3.40 -11.26
C VAL A 25 4.83 -4.82 -11.51
N GLY A 26 4.07 -5.42 -10.60
CA GLY A 26 3.55 -6.77 -10.80
C GLY A 26 2.37 -7.12 -9.90
N GLN A 27 1.80 -8.28 -10.15
CA GLN A 27 0.72 -8.85 -9.35
C GLN A 27 1.07 -10.28 -8.95
N LEU A 28 0.72 -10.62 -7.71
CA LEU A 28 0.77 -11.96 -7.15
C LEU A 28 -0.67 -12.40 -6.86
N THR A 29 -1.11 -13.48 -7.51
CA THR A 29 -2.42 -14.09 -7.26
C THR A 29 -2.25 -15.38 -6.48
N LYS A 30 -3.24 -15.69 -5.63
CA LYS A 30 -3.33 -16.96 -4.90
C LYS A 30 -4.71 -17.56 -5.11
N ASN A 31 -4.74 -18.79 -5.61
CA ASN A 31 -5.90 -19.68 -5.61
C ASN A 31 -5.50 -21.05 -5.07
N SER A 32 -5.63 -22.13 -5.86
CA SER A 32 -4.97 -23.41 -5.63
C SER A 32 -3.44 -23.34 -5.75
N ARG A 33 -2.92 -22.38 -6.51
CA ARG A 33 -1.48 -22.14 -6.74
C ARG A 33 -1.17 -20.65 -6.64
N TYR A 34 0.12 -20.32 -6.67
CA TYR A 34 0.61 -18.95 -6.73
C TYR A 34 0.99 -18.61 -8.16
N GLU A 35 0.58 -17.43 -8.63
CA GLU A 35 0.95 -16.93 -9.94
C GLU A 35 1.49 -15.50 -9.82
N PHE A 36 2.59 -15.20 -10.50
CA PHE A 36 3.18 -13.88 -10.56
C PHE A 36 3.36 -13.44 -12.01
N GLN A 37 3.02 -12.20 -12.29
CA GLN A 37 3.30 -11.56 -13.58
C GLN A 37 3.58 -10.06 -13.37
N TYR A 38 4.31 -9.46 -14.29
CA TYR A 38 4.46 -8.00 -14.31
C TYR A 38 3.18 -7.32 -14.83
N CYS A 39 2.96 -6.09 -14.39
CA CYS A 39 1.83 -5.24 -14.79
C CYS A 39 2.30 -4.17 -15.79
N ASP A 40 1.35 -3.43 -16.35
CA ASP A 40 1.61 -2.46 -17.43
C ASP A 40 2.63 -1.38 -17.05
N GLU A 41 2.69 -0.97 -15.79
CA GLU A 41 3.61 0.07 -15.34
C GLU A 41 5.07 -0.39 -15.25
N VAL A 42 5.38 -1.69 -15.43
CA VAL A 42 6.76 -2.21 -15.31
C VAL A 42 7.72 -1.53 -16.29
N LYS A 43 7.26 -1.19 -17.50
CA LYS A 43 8.11 -0.53 -18.52
C LYS A 43 8.48 0.89 -18.08
N ASN A 44 7.50 1.65 -17.60
CA ASN A 44 7.73 3.00 -17.06
C ASN A 44 8.62 2.94 -15.80
N ALA A 45 8.45 1.91 -14.97
CA ALA A 45 9.31 1.71 -13.82
C ALA A 45 10.76 1.44 -14.24
N ILE A 46 10.99 0.65 -15.31
CA ILE A 46 12.34 0.39 -15.84
C ILE A 46 12.99 1.66 -16.35
N GLU A 47 12.24 2.51 -17.05
CA GLU A 47 12.71 3.84 -17.49
C GLU A 47 13.12 4.73 -16.31
N ASP A 48 12.48 4.57 -15.15
CA ASP A 48 12.80 5.25 -13.89
C ASP A 48 13.83 4.49 -13.01
N GLY A 49 14.41 3.40 -13.53
CA GLY A 49 15.52 2.68 -12.90
C GLY A 49 15.15 1.39 -12.15
N PHE A 50 13.94 0.85 -12.34
CA PHE A 50 13.59 -0.49 -11.85
C PHE A 50 14.37 -1.57 -12.63
N ALA A 51 14.91 -2.54 -11.90
CA ALA A 51 15.48 -3.75 -12.48
C ALA A 51 14.49 -4.92 -12.28
N PRO A 52 14.14 -5.67 -13.33
CA PRO A 52 13.31 -6.87 -13.19
C PRO A 52 13.89 -7.84 -12.17
N LEU A 53 13.01 -8.53 -11.45
CA LEU A 53 13.39 -9.52 -10.45
C LEU A 53 14.16 -10.65 -11.12
N LEU A 54 15.33 -11.01 -10.60
CA LEU A 54 16.22 -12.03 -11.20
C LEU A 54 15.53 -13.38 -11.41
N CYS A 55 14.61 -13.77 -10.50
CA CYS A 55 13.84 -15.01 -10.60
C CYS A 55 12.75 -14.96 -11.68
N PHE A 56 12.40 -13.76 -12.17
CA PHE A 56 11.35 -13.49 -13.14
C PHE A 56 11.88 -12.59 -14.27
N PRO A 57 12.82 -13.07 -15.11
CA PRO A 57 13.52 -12.23 -16.08
C PRO A 57 12.67 -11.82 -17.30
N ASP A 58 11.71 -12.66 -17.70
CA ASP A 58 10.78 -12.36 -18.79
C ASP A 58 9.57 -11.58 -18.25
N LEU A 59 9.39 -10.36 -18.77
CA LEU A 59 8.32 -9.43 -18.39
C LEU A 59 6.93 -9.86 -18.88
N ASN A 60 6.86 -10.67 -19.94
CA ASN A 60 5.60 -11.07 -20.57
C ASN A 60 5.13 -12.47 -20.10
N LYS A 61 5.90 -13.10 -19.22
CA LYS A 61 5.62 -14.45 -18.72
C LYS A 61 4.79 -14.40 -17.44
N GLN A 62 3.80 -15.28 -17.37
CA GLN A 62 3.16 -15.67 -16.11
C GLN A 62 3.97 -16.81 -15.49
N TYR A 63 4.47 -16.57 -14.27
CA TYR A 63 5.19 -17.54 -13.46
C TYR A 63 4.22 -18.17 -12.48
N GLU A 64 4.39 -19.45 -12.22
CA GLU A 64 3.43 -20.19 -11.40
C GLU A 64 4.14 -21.26 -10.57
N ASP A 65 3.67 -21.47 -9.34
CA ASP A 65 4.24 -22.45 -8.41
C ASP A 65 3.14 -22.92 -7.42
N GLU A 66 3.25 -24.14 -6.91
CA GLU A 66 2.35 -24.67 -5.86
C GLU A 66 2.62 -23.98 -4.51
N LYS A 67 3.83 -23.46 -4.31
CA LYS A 67 4.25 -22.75 -3.10
C LYS A 67 4.50 -21.28 -3.39
N LEU A 68 4.46 -20.45 -2.34
CA LEU A 68 4.85 -19.05 -2.48
C LEU A 68 6.31 -18.97 -2.94
N PHE A 69 6.56 -18.22 -4.01
CA PHE A 69 7.90 -18.05 -4.58
C PHE A 69 8.92 -17.65 -3.52
N SER A 70 10.09 -18.30 -3.53
CA SER A 70 11.17 -18.10 -2.55
C SER A 70 11.65 -16.65 -2.45
N VAL A 71 11.62 -15.92 -3.56
CA VAL A 71 11.96 -14.48 -3.62
C VAL A 71 10.97 -13.60 -2.86
N PHE A 72 9.74 -14.08 -2.61
CA PHE A 72 8.73 -13.39 -1.82
C PHE A 72 8.71 -13.90 -0.37
N SER A 73 8.77 -15.21 -0.14
CA SER A 73 8.79 -15.76 1.22
C SER A 73 10.07 -15.42 1.99
N SER A 74 11.21 -15.23 1.30
CA SER A 74 12.46 -14.79 1.95
C SER A 74 12.41 -13.37 2.54
N ARG A 75 11.39 -12.57 2.18
CA ARG A 75 11.14 -11.24 2.77
C ARG A 75 10.44 -11.33 4.13
N LEU A 76 9.91 -12.49 4.48
CA LEU A 76 9.14 -12.71 5.69
C LEU A 76 10.04 -13.16 6.85
N PRO A 77 9.71 -12.80 8.09
CA PRO A 77 10.37 -13.36 9.27
C PRO A 77 10.24 -14.89 9.32
N ASP A 78 11.34 -15.60 9.59
CA ASP A 78 11.34 -17.06 9.69
C ASP A 78 10.32 -17.55 10.76
N LYS A 79 9.54 -18.58 10.41
CA LYS A 79 8.55 -19.21 11.31
C LYS A 79 9.12 -19.72 12.63
N LYS A 80 10.42 -20.01 12.69
CA LYS A 80 11.16 -20.49 13.88
C LYS A 80 11.75 -19.34 14.70
N ARG A 81 11.59 -18.09 14.28
CA ARG A 81 12.11 -16.92 15.00
C ARG A 81 11.51 -16.87 16.42
N LYS A 82 12.37 -16.65 17.43
CA LYS A 82 11.97 -16.68 18.86
C LYS A 82 10.75 -15.80 19.18
N ASN A 83 10.62 -14.64 18.55
CA ASN A 83 9.52 -13.69 18.76
C ASN A 83 8.47 -13.70 17.63
N ILE A 84 8.33 -14.80 16.88
CA ILE A 84 7.39 -14.86 15.76
C ILE A 84 5.95 -14.59 16.19
N LYS A 85 5.53 -15.06 17.37
CA LYS A 85 4.17 -14.83 17.90
C LYS A 85 3.85 -13.34 18.10
N ASP A 86 4.82 -12.54 18.55
CA ASP A 86 4.64 -11.09 18.72
C ASP A 86 4.50 -10.39 17.37
N ILE A 87 5.24 -10.86 16.36
CA ILE A 87 5.14 -10.36 14.99
C ILE A 87 3.78 -10.69 14.40
N LEU A 88 3.30 -11.93 14.54
CA LEU A 88 1.99 -12.34 14.06
C LEU A 88 0.87 -11.52 14.73
N LYS A 89 0.95 -11.33 16.05
CA LYS A 89 -0.01 -10.49 16.79
C LYS A 89 -0.04 -9.04 16.30
N LYS A 90 1.11 -8.45 15.95
CA LYS A 90 1.18 -7.10 15.36
C LYS A 90 0.38 -6.98 14.06
N TYR A 91 0.30 -8.06 13.29
CA TYR A 91 -0.47 -8.13 12.05
C TYR A 91 -1.82 -8.82 12.24
N GLU A 92 -2.25 -9.06 13.48
CA GLU A 92 -3.51 -9.74 13.83
C GLU A 92 -3.66 -11.12 13.14
N LEU A 93 -2.57 -11.90 13.16
CA LEU A 93 -2.54 -13.28 12.70
C LEU A 93 -2.42 -14.22 13.90
N GLU A 94 -3.25 -15.27 13.93
CA GLU A 94 -3.20 -16.31 14.97
C GLU A 94 -2.09 -17.32 14.67
N ASP A 95 -2.06 -17.80 13.42
CA ASP A 95 -1.08 -18.77 12.92
C ASP A 95 -0.16 -18.19 11.85
N TYR A 96 0.97 -18.85 11.65
CA TYR A 96 1.91 -18.48 10.60
C TYR A 96 1.39 -18.92 9.23
N ASP A 97 0.88 -17.96 8.45
CA ASP A 97 0.58 -18.10 7.03
C ASP A 97 1.43 -17.09 6.25
N GLU A 98 2.29 -17.60 5.35
CA GLU A 98 3.22 -16.77 4.58
C GLU A 98 2.50 -15.73 3.73
N TYR A 99 1.40 -16.10 3.08
CA TYR A 99 0.67 -15.20 2.20
C TYR A 99 -0.11 -14.15 3.00
N ALA A 100 -0.75 -14.55 4.10
CA ALA A 100 -1.42 -13.61 4.99
C ALA A 100 -0.43 -12.61 5.62
N LEU A 101 0.76 -13.09 6.00
CA LEU A 101 1.82 -12.23 6.54
C LEU A 101 2.40 -11.29 5.48
N LEU A 102 2.63 -11.78 4.25
CA LEU A 102 3.03 -10.97 3.10
C LEU A 102 2.03 -9.82 2.87
N LYS A 103 0.74 -10.17 2.80
CA LYS A 103 -0.38 -9.26 2.60
C LYS A 103 -0.50 -8.19 3.67
N ARG A 104 -0.40 -8.58 4.95
CA ARG A 104 -0.61 -7.65 6.07
C ARG A 104 0.63 -6.82 6.43
N SER A 105 1.83 -7.34 6.15
CA SER A 105 3.08 -6.65 6.49
C SER A 105 3.63 -5.77 5.38
N GLY A 106 3.20 -6.02 4.13
CA GLY A 106 3.79 -5.44 2.92
C GLY A 106 5.21 -5.93 2.62
N ALA A 107 5.81 -6.74 3.50
CA ALA A 107 7.11 -7.38 3.34
C ALA A 107 8.24 -6.49 2.79
N ARG A 108 8.25 -5.22 3.25
CA ARG A 108 9.29 -4.24 2.94
C ARG A 108 10.63 -4.65 3.54
N LEU A 109 11.70 -4.49 2.77
CA LEU A 109 13.07 -4.69 3.24
C LEU A 109 13.83 -3.36 3.24
N PRO A 110 14.82 -3.16 4.13
CA PRO A 110 15.67 -1.96 4.10
C PRO A 110 16.60 -1.85 2.88
N ILE A 111 16.75 -2.95 2.12
CA ILE A 111 17.72 -3.06 1.02
C ILE A 111 17.09 -2.84 -0.36
N ASP A 112 15.77 -2.70 -0.44
CA ASP A 112 15.06 -2.40 -1.68
C ASP A 112 13.85 -1.49 -1.42
N ASN A 113 13.14 -1.13 -2.50
CA ASN A 113 11.98 -0.26 -2.46
C ASN A 113 10.69 -1.01 -2.86
N LEU A 114 10.60 -2.29 -2.52
CA LEU A 114 9.46 -3.13 -2.88
C LEU A 114 8.48 -3.26 -1.71
N GLU A 115 7.18 -3.25 -2.02
CA GLU A 115 6.10 -3.42 -1.06
C GLU A 115 4.93 -4.19 -1.67
N PHE A 116 4.37 -5.14 -0.92
CA PHE A 116 3.13 -5.82 -1.29
C PHE A 116 1.92 -5.05 -0.76
N ILE A 117 0.95 -4.80 -1.62
CA ILE A 117 -0.27 -4.06 -1.32
C ILE A 117 -1.49 -4.91 -1.62
N ASP A 118 -2.47 -4.94 -0.71
CA ASP A 118 -3.82 -5.49 -0.94
C ASP A 118 -4.60 -4.49 -1.81
N PRO A 119 -4.76 -4.70 -3.14
CA PRO A 119 -5.27 -3.68 -4.05
C PRO A 119 -6.72 -3.26 -3.75
N ILE A 120 -7.30 -2.36 -4.54
CA ILE A 120 -8.75 -2.15 -4.55
C ILE A 120 -9.24 -2.65 -5.90
N LEU A 121 -10.04 -3.73 -5.90
CA LEU A 121 -10.50 -4.35 -7.14
C LEU A 121 -11.88 -3.82 -7.53
N ASP A 122 -12.11 -3.72 -8.85
CA ASP A 122 -13.41 -3.34 -9.39
C ASP A 122 -14.51 -4.30 -8.94
N GLY A 123 -15.59 -3.73 -8.43
CA GLY A 123 -16.75 -4.48 -7.94
C GLY A 123 -16.57 -5.08 -6.54
N GLU A 124 -15.45 -4.85 -5.84
CA GLU A 124 -15.29 -5.25 -4.45
C GLU A 124 -16.35 -4.57 -3.57
N LYS A 125 -16.89 -5.35 -2.61
CA LYS A 125 -17.86 -4.89 -1.62
C LYS A 125 -17.18 -4.88 -0.25
N ASP A 126 -17.61 -3.98 0.62
CA ASP A 126 -17.14 -3.90 2.02
C ASP A 126 -15.61 -3.83 2.11
N ILE A 127 -15.07 -2.75 1.54
CA ILE A 127 -13.64 -2.55 1.39
C ILE A 127 -13.11 -1.94 2.69
N THR A 128 -12.08 -2.56 3.25
CA THR A 128 -11.28 -1.96 4.34
C THR A 128 -9.82 -1.96 3.91
N ARG A 129 -9.17 -0.81 3.95
CA ARG A 129 -7.72 -0.67 3.67
C ARG A 129 -7.06 0.20 4.72
N ILE A 130 -5.93 -0.26 5.24
CA ILE A 130 -5.09 0.49 6.19
C ILE A 130 -3.77 0.79 5.50
N PHE A 131 -3.43 2.06 5.37
CA PHE A 131 -2.23 2.50 4.65
C PHE A 131 -1.70 3.82 5.21
N PHE A 132 -0.44 4.10 4.92
CA PHE A 132 0.18 5.36 5.28
C PHE A 132 -0.24 6.48 4.32
N VAL A 133 -0.41 7.69 4.85
CA VAL A 133 -0.64 8.89 4.04
C VAL A 133 0.66 9.27 3.31
N SER A 134 0.58 9.44 1.99
CA SER A 134 1.71 9.83 1.16
C SER A 134 1.95 11.34 1.22
N GLY A 135 3.23 11.74 1.19
CA GLY A 135 3.61 13.16 1.08
C GLY A 135 3.38 14.01 2.33
N ALA A 136 3.09 13.40 3.48
CA ALA A 136 2.75 14.12 4.70
C ALA A 136 3.80 15.17 5.14
N ARG A 137 5.08 14.89 4.90
CA ARG A 137 6.19 15.83 5.15
C ARG A 137 6.02 17.22 4.53
N HIS A 138 5.25 17.34 3.44
CA HIS A 138 5.05 18.60 2.72
C HIS A 138 3.92 19.47 3.30
N TYR A 139 3.07 18.91 4.16
CA TYR A 139 1.84 19.58 4.62
C TYR A 139 1.73 19.70 6.14
N LEU A 140 2.52 18.91 6.86
CA LEU A 140 2.48 18.86 8.32
C LEU A 140 3.29 19.95 9.03
N ASN A 141 3.93 20.88 8.32
CA ASN A 141 4.85 21.90 8.89
C ASN A 141 6.02 21.32 9.72
N CYS A 142 6.36 20.06 9.49
CA CYS A 142 7.50 19.38 10.10
C CYS A 142 8.74 19.38 9.20
N GLU A 143 8.60 19.78 7.94
CA GLU A 143 9.60 19.71 6.86
C GLU A 143 10.23 18.32 6.64
N GLY A 144 9.70 17.28 7.29
CA GLY A 144 10.25 15.93 7.30
C GLY A 144 11.23 15.64 8.43
N ASP A 145 11.58 16.64 9.24
CA ASP A 145 12.66 16.58 10.24
C ASP A 145 12.14 16.44 11.68
N ASP A 146 11.04 17.12 12.02
CA ASP A 146 10.47 17.12 13.37
C ASP A 146 8.95 16.91 13.34
N CYS A 147 8.54 15.65 13.22
CA CYS A 147 7.13 15.29 13.19
C CYS A 147 6.43 15.54 14.56
N LEU A 148 7.14 15.90 15.64
CA LEU A 148 6.52 16.28 16.93
C LEU A 148 5.80 17.64 16.82
N LYS A 149 6.35 18.56 16.02
CA LYS A 149 5.75 19.87 15.71
C LYS A 149 4.63 19.81 14.67
N ALA A 150 4.38 18.62 14.12
CA ALA A 150 3.31 18.41 13.15
C ALA A 150 1.92 18.62 13.77
N VAL A 151 0.95 18.93 12.89
CA VAL A 151 -0.49 19.08 13.18
C VAL A 151 -0.96 18.12 14.27
N GLU A 152 -1.77 18.65 15.20
CA GLU A 152 -2.43 17.84 16.24
C GLU A 152 -3.50 16.96 15.61
N ILE A 153 -3.10 15.74 15.29
CA ILE A 153 -3.97 14.67 14.80
C ILE A 153 -3.76 13.48 15.70
N THR A 154 -4.86 12.85 16.09
CA THR A 154 -4.90 11.73 17.02
C THR A 154 -5.62 10.54 16.42
N ARG A 155 -5.39 9.37 16.99
CA ARG A 155 -6.09 8.15 16.57
C ARG A 155 -7.60 8.33 16.77
N GLY A 156 -8.36 7.99 15.73
CA GLY A 156 -9.83 8.06 15.72
C GLY A 156 -10.38 9.31 15.05
N ASP A 157 -9.55 10.32 14.78
CA ASP A 157 -9.99 11.53 14.09
C ASP A 157 -10.50 11.19 12.68
N GLU A 158 -11.65 11.77 12.33
CA GLU A 158 -12.21 11.67 10.98
C GLU A 158 -11.36 12.50 10.01
N VAL A 159 -11.11 11.93 8.84
CA VAL A 159 -10.46 12.64 7.73
C VAL A 159 -11.33 12.55 6.48
N SER A 160 -11.39 13.63 5.71
CA SER A 160 -12.14 13.66 4.46
C SER A 160 -11.22 13.47 3.25
N LEU A 161 -11.79 12.96 2.17
CA LEU A 161 -11.09 12.73 0.91
C LEU A 161 -11.58 13.71 -0.16
N LYS A 162 -10.66 14.31 -0.90
CA LYS A 162 -10.98 15.24 -1.99
C LYS A 162 -10.10 14.99 -3.21
N LYS A 163 -10.71 14.79 -4.38
CA LYS A 163 -9.99 14.67 -5.64
C LYS A 163 -9.31 16.01 -5.99
N ASP A 164 -8.05 15.93 -6.38
CA ASP A 164 -7.19 17.05 -6.77
C ASP A 164 -6.92 16.96 -8.29
N SER A 165 -7.93 17.32 -9.08
CA SER A 165 -7.89 17.21 -10.54
C SER A 165 -6.89 18.16 -11.21
N GLU A 166 -6.32 19.12 -10.47
CA GLU A 166 -5.30 20.06 -10.97
C GLU A 166 -3.87 19.59 -10.66
N ASN A 167 -3.72 18.42 -10.03
CA ASN A 167 -2.42 17.87 -9.70
C ASN A 167 -1.63 17.54 -10.96
N LYS A 168 -0.42 18.13 -11.07
CA LYS A 168 0.43 18.03 -12.26
C LYS A 168 1.12 16.67 -12.41
N TYR A 169 1.11 15.84 -11.37
CA TYR A 169 1.83 14.56 -11.32
C TYR A 169 0.89 13.36 -11.44
N ASP A 170 -0.34 13.47 -10.94
CA ASP A 170 -1.35 12.41 -10.98
C ASP A 170 -2.77 13.00 -11.08
N ILE A 171 -3.43 12.82 -12.23
CA ILE A 171 -4.80 13.30 -12.46
C ILE A 171 -5.83 12.66 -11.51
N ASN A 172 -5.49 11.51 -10.91
CA ASN A 172 -6.32 10.81 -9.94
C ASN A 172 -5.90 11.10 -8.49
N ALA A 173 -5.01 12.07 -8.25
CA ALA A 173 -4.58 12.41 -6.90
C ALA A 173 -5.78 12.69 -5.98
N VAL A 174 -5.76 12.10 -4.78
CA VAL A 174 -6.78 12.30 -3.76
C VAL A 174 -6.12 12.80 -2.48
N GLN A 175 -6.50 14.01 -2.07
CA GLN A 175 -6.06 14.63 -0.82
C GLN A 175 -6.73 13.97 0.38
N VAL A 176 -5.98 13.85 1.47
CA VAL A 176 -6.47 13.52 2.81
C VAL A 176 -6.49 14.82 3.61
N LEU A 177 -7.67 15.21 4.08
CA LEU A 177 -7.91 16.49 4.77
C LEU A 177 -8.37 16.24 6.21
N ASP A 178 -7.91 17.06 7.15
CA ASP A 178 -8.49 17.07 8.51
C ASP A 178 -9.86 17.77 8.55
N HIS A 179 -10.47 17.83 9.74
CA HIS A 179 -11.77 18.46 9.97
C HIS A 179 -11.79 19.97 9.65
N SER A 180 -10.64 20.63 9.62
CA SER A 180 -10.51 22.06 9.29
C SER A 180 -10.33 22.30 7.78
N GLY A 181 -10.17 21.23 7.00
CA GLY A 181 -9.87 21.28 5.57
C GLY A 181 -8.38 21.42 5.27
N LYS A 182 -7.49 21.28 6.27
CA LYS A 182 -6.04 21.30 6.04
C LYS A 182 -5.60 19.97 5.44
N ILE A 183 -4.73 20.05 4.42
CA ILE A 183 -4.13 18.88 3.78
C ILE A 183 -3.17 18.20 4.75
N LEU A 184 -3.32 16.89 4.90
CA LEU A 184 -2.42 16.01 5.66
C LEU A 184 -1.45 15.26 4.75
N GLY A 185 -1.81 15.15 3.48
CA GLY A 185 -1.09 14.46 2.42
C GLY A 185 -2.08 13.89 1.43
N TYR A 186 -1.69 12.78 0.78
CA TYR A 186 -2.46 12.15 -0.29
C TYR A 186 -2.65 10.66 -0.04
N ILE A 187 -3.71 10.11 -0.64
CA ILE A 187 -3.83 8.67 -0.87
C ILE A 187 -2.61 8.20 -1.68
N PRO A 188 -1.96 7.08 -1.31
CA PRO A 188 -0.86 6.53 -2.10
C PRO A 188 -1.24 6.30 -3.55
N ARG A 189 -0.28 6.51 -4.48
CA ARG A 189 -0.54 6.47 -5.93
C ARG A 189 -1.16 5.15 -6.37
N TYR A 190 -0.78 4.03 -5.75
CA TYR A 190 -1.33 2.71 -6.08
C TYR A 190 -2.83 2.54 -5.74
N TYR A 191 -3.44 3.47 -5.00
CA TYR A 191 -4.88 3.51 -4.74
C TYR A 191 -5.58 4.73 -5.37
N SER A 192 -4.83 5.70 -5.92
CA SER A 192 -5.40 7.01 -6.28
C SER A 192 -6.50 6.88 -7.33
N SER A 193 -6.26 6.09 -8.40
CA SER A 193 -7.26 5.80 -9.44
C SER A 193 -8.54 5.19 -8.89
N SER A 194 -8.44 4.08 -8.15
CA SER A 194 -9.60 3.39 -7.60
C SER A 194 -10.39 4.26 -6.63
N VAL A 195 -9.69 5.01 -5.76
CA VAL A 195 -10.35 5.90 -4.79
C VAL A 195 -11.00 7.10 -5.49
N ALA A 196 -10.36 7.68 -6.50
CA ALA A 196 -10.93 8.76 -7.29
C ALA A 196 -12.24 8.34 -7.98
N GLU A 197 -12.28 7.14 -8.57
CA GLU A 197 -13.50 6.57 -9.15
C GLU A 197 -14.57 6.34 -8.08
N LEU A 198 -14.20 5.77 -6.93
CA LEU A 198 -15.13 5.53 -5.83
C LEU A 198 -15.79 6.83 -5.32
N LEU A 199 -15.06 7.94 -5.26
CA LEU A 199 -15.60 9.25 -4.90
C LEU A 199 -16.68 9.74 -5.88
N GLU A 200 -16.62 9.33 -7.15
CA GLU A 200 -17.62 9.67 -8.17
C GLU A 200 -18.89 8.81 -8.05
N THR A 201 -18.79 7.59 -7.51
CA THR A 201 -19.90 6.63 -7.42
C THR A 201 -20.94 6.91 -6.32
N LYS A 202 -20.91 8.06 -5.63
CA LYS A 202 -21.77 8.41 -4.47
C LYS A 202 -21.77 7.39 -3.32
N LYS A 203 -20.84 6.43 -3.31
CA LYS A 203 -20.68 5.49 -2.20
C LYS A 203 -20.19 6.24 -0.96
N LYS A 204 -20.64 5.78 0.22
CA LYS A 204 -20.18 6.36 1.49
C LYS A 204 -18.79 5.80 1.83
N ILE A 205 -17.77 6.62 1.61
CA ILE A 205 -16.40 6.35 2.07
C ILE A 205 -16.24 6.97 3.45
N SER A 206 -15.73 6.19 4.41
CA SER A 206 -15.37 6.66 5.75
C SER A 206 -13.88 6.47 5.97
N CYS A 207 -13.20 7.52 6.43
CA CYS A 207 -11.77 7.47 6.71
C CYS A 207 -11.50 8.01 8.10
N HIS A 208 -10.69 7.27 8.86
CA HIS A 208 -10.24 7.69 10.18
C HIS A 208 -8.74 7.50 10.32
N VAL A 209 -8.14 8.27 11.22
CA VAL A 209 -6.76 8.08 11.62
C VAL A 209 -6.64 6.79 12.42
N TYR A 210 -5.98 5.80 11.84
CA TYR A 210 -5.80 4.49 12.45
C TYR A 210 -4.66 4.51 13.48
N ASN A 211 -3.56 5.18 13.14
CA ASN A 211 -2.40 5.32 14.03
C ASN A 211 -1.60 6.57 13.66
N VAL A 212 -1.08 7.26 14.67
CA VAL A 212 -0.09 8.33 14.50
C VAL A 212 1.16 7.94 15.29
N ASP A 213 2.30 7.88 14.62
CA ASP A 213 3.60 7.63 15.24
C ASP A 213 4.59 8.72 14.84
N LYS A 214 4.66 9.78 15.65
CA LYS A 214 5.53 10.94 15.42
C LYS A 214 7.03 10.62 15.62
N ASN A 215 7.38 9.44 16.15
CA ASN A 215 8.77 9.00 16.29
C ASN A 215 9.30 8.30 15.02
N LYS A 216 8.43 8.00 14.06
CA LYS A 216 8.81 7.43 12.76
C LYS A 216 9.18 8.54 11.79
N ASN A 217 9.84 8.17 10.70
CA ASN A 217 10.02 9.09 9.59
C ASN A 217 8.64 9.54 9.08
N CYS A 218 8.58 10.74 8.50
CA CYS A 218 7.31 11.34 8.10
C CYS A 218 6.63 10.64 6.89
N ASN A 219 7.20 9.58 6.30
CA ASN A 219 6.47 8.71 5.35
C ASN A 219 5.66 7.62 6.08
N GLU A 220 5.90 7.41 7.37
CA GLU A 220 5.25 6.41 8.21
C GLU A 220 4.59 7.00 9.46
N CYS A 221 4.38 8.32 9.48
CA CYS A 221 3.89 9.01 10.68
C CYS A 221 2.37 8.94 10.84
N ILE A 222 1.60 8.89 9.74
CA ILE A 222 0.13 8.84 9.76
C ILE A 222 -0.35 7.63 8.97
N LYS A 223 -1.05 6.71 9.64
CA LYS A 223 -1.86 5.67 9.01
C LYS A 223 -3.32 6.04 9.08
N ILE A 224 -4.04 5.84 7.99
CA ILE A 224 -5.49 5.92 7.96
C ILE A 224 -6.09 4.55 7.70
N ILE A 225 -7.29 4.33 8.21
CA ILE A 225 -8.18 3.24 7.82
C ILE A 225 -9.28 3.84 6.96
N MET A 226 -9.41 3.30 5.75
CA MET A 226 -10.49 3.63 4.82
C MET A 226 -11.46 2.46 4.77
N GLU A 227 -12.74 2.75 5.00
CA GLU A 227 -13.85 1.82 4.93
C GLU A 227 -14.87 2.27 3.89
N ILE A 228 -15.34 1.33 3.07
CA ILE A 228 -16.40 1.56 2.09
C ILE A 228 -17.42 0.46 2.32
N LYS A 229 -18.60 0.85 2.81
CA LYS A 229 -19.72 -0.07 3.04
C LYS A 229 -20.72 0.09 1.91
N ASN A 230 -21.10 -1.02 1.29
CA ASN A 230 -22.20 -1.05 0.32
C ASN A 230 -23.54 -1.31 1.01
#